data_AF-A0A2U0AHH0-F1
#
_entry.id   AF-A0A2U0AHH0-F1
#
_cell.length_a   1.000
_cell.length_b   1.000
_cell.length_c   1.000
_cell.angle_alpha   90.00
_cell.angle_beta   90.00
_cell.angle_gamma   90.00
#
_symmetry.space_group_name_H-M   'P 1'
#
loop_
_entity.id
_entity.type
_entity.pdbx_description
1 polymer ?
#
loop_
_entity_poly.entity_id
_entity_poly.type
_entity_poly.pdbx_seq_one_letter_code
_entity_poly.pdbx_strand_id
1 'polypeptide(L)' 'MQQTIELQPEERTRCEIWTRVMGYHRPISAFNPGKQAEQAERRYFKQSNCSVSHQTGARPCVNPVEG' A
#
# COMPACT_ATOMS: atom_id res chain seq x y z
N MET A 1 8.98 2.05 29.69
CA MET A 1 9.72 0.89 29.14
C MET A 1 8.74 0.07 28.33
N GLN A 2 8.94 -0.07 27.02
CA GLN A 2 8.07 -0.90 26.18
C GLN A 2 8.80 -2.23 25.97
N GLN A 3 8.23 -3.34 26.44
CA GLN A 3 8.76 -4.68 26.19
C GLN A 3 8.30 -5.17 24.82
N THR A 4 9.24 -5.60 23.99
CA THR A 4 8.94 -6.19 22.68
C THR A 4 8.56 -7.65 22.87
N ILE A 5 7.33 -8.01 22.50
CA ILE A 5 6.83 -9.38 22.55
C ILE A 5 7.24 -10.07 21.25
N GLU A 6 8.26 -10.92 21.31
CA GLU A 6 8.71 -11.74 20.19
C GLU A 6 8.03 -13.13 20.25
N LEU A 7 7.28 -13.47 19.20
CA LEU A 7 6.63 -14.78 19.05
C LEU A 7 7.58 -15.78 18.39
N GLN A 8 7.52 -17.06 18.77
CA GLN A 8 8.18 -18.14 18.05
C GLN A 8 7.45 -18.41 16.72
N PRO A 9 8.12 -18.92 15.67
CA PRO A 9 7.49 -19.17 14.37
C PRO A 9 6.34 -20.17 14.44
N GLU A 10 6.38 -21.14 15.36
CA GLU A 10 5.33 -22.15 15.56
C GLU A 10 4.05 -21.56 16.16
N GLU A 11 4.15 -20.45 16.88
CA GLU A 11 3.03 -19.74 17.51
C GLU A 11 2.34 -18.78 16.53
N ARG A 12 2.95 -18.52 15.37
CA ARG A 12 2.43 -17.59 14.37
C ARG A 12 1.35 -18.24 13.51
N THR A 13 0.21 -17.57 13.40
CA THR A 13 -0.84 -17.92 12.42
C THR A 13 -0.63 -17.13 11.13
N ARG A 14 -0.82 -17.77 9.97
CA ARG A 14 -0.73 -17.10 8.67
C ARG A 14 -1.91 -16.15 8.49
N CYS A 15 -1.63 -14.89 8.22
CA CYS A 15 -2.64 -13.91 7.84
C CYS A 15 -3.00 -14.04 6.35
N GLU A 16 -4.28 -13.93 6.04
CA GLU A 16 -4.75 -13.78 4.66
C GLU A 16 -4.73 -12.32 4.24
N ILE A 17 -4.21 -12.06 3.05
CA ILE A 17 -4.17 -10.72 2.47
C ILE A 17 -5.29 -10.62 1.43
N TRP A 18 -6.12 -9.60 1.59
CA TRP A 18 -7.30 -9.35 0.76
C TRP A 18 -7.09 -8.08 -0.07
N THR A 19 -7.55 -8.10 -1.32
CA THR A 19 -7.47 -6.94 -2.22
C THR A 19 -8.82 -6.64 -2.85
N ARG A 20 -9.03 -5.37 -3.21
CA ARG A 20 -10.25 -4.92 -3.88
C ARG A 20 -10.09 -5.06 -5.39
N VAL A 21 -10.98 -5.84 -6.01
CA VAL A 21 -11.03 -6.06 -7.45
C VAL A 21 -12.41 -5.67 -7.95
N MET A 22 -12.49 -4.73 -8.89
CA MET A 22 -13.74 -4.34 -9.57
C MET A 22 -14.96 -4.15 -8.65
N GLY A 23 -14.75 -3.71 -7.41
CA GLY A 23 -15.82 -3.44 -6.45
C GLY A 23 -15.94 -4.39 -5.26
N TYR A 24 -15.36 -5.60 -5.29
CA TYR A 24 -15.45 -6.58 -4.20
C TYR A 24 -14.08 -6.96 -3.63
N HIS A 25 -14.06 -7.57 -2.43
CA HIS A 25 -12.85 -8.08 -1.80
C HIS A 25 -12.61 -9.54 -2.18
N ARG A 26 -11.38 -9.85 -2.59
CA ARG A 26 -10.96 -11.21 -2.92
C ARG A 26 -9.62 -11.52 -2.24
N PRO A 27 -9.44 -12.72 -1.66
CA PRO A 27 -8.17 -13.10 -1.07
C PRO A 27 -7.14 -13.31 -2.19
N ILE A 28 -5.93 -12.81 -1.99
CA ILE A 28 -4.83 -12.91 -2.96
C ILE A 28 -4.41 -14.38 -3.15
N SER A 29 -4.54 -15.22 -2.12
CA SER A 29 -4.28 -16.66 -2.18
C SER A 29 -5.14 -17.40 -3.21
N ALA A 30 -6.33 -16.87 -3.54
CA ALA A 30 -7.23 -17.46 -4.51
C ALA A 30 -6.94 -17.05 -5.96
N PHE A 31 -5.86 -16.31 -6.23
CA PHE A 31 -5.51 -15.87 -7.59
C PHE A 31 -4.75 -16.95 -8.35
N ASN A 32 -5.06 -17.10 -9.63
CA ASN A 32 -4.27 -17.92 -10.54
C ASN A 32 -2.91 -17.24 -10.81
N PRO A 33 -1.86 -17.97 -11.21
CA PRO A 33 -0.51 -17.42 -11.39
C PRO A 33 -0.44 -16.15 -12.26
N GLY A 34 -1.19 -16.09 -13.36
CA GLY A 34 -1.26 -14.89 -14.20
C GLY A 34 -1.84 -13.68 -13.46
N LYS A 35 -2.87 -13.88 -12.63
CA LYS A 35 -3.45 -12.80 -11.81
C LYS A 35 -2.55 -12.39 -10.64
N GLN A 36 -1.70 -13.29 -10.15
CA GLN A 36 -0.67 -12.93 -9.17
C GLN A 36 0.40 -12.04 -9.81
N ALA A 37 0.84 -12.35 -11.03
CA ALA A 37 1.78 -11.51 -11.79
C ALA A 37 1.19 -10.12 -12.08
N GLU A 38 -0.02 -10.05 -12.62
CA GLU A 38 -0.73 -8.77 -12.84
C GLU A 38 -0.88 -7.96 -11.54
N GLN A 39 -1.15 -8.61 -10.42
CA GLN A 39 -1.27 -7.95 -9.12
C GLN A 39 0.08 -7.40 -8.62
N ALA A 40 1.17 -8.14 -8.82
CA ALA A 40 2.52 -7.76 -8.42
C ALA A 40 3.04 -6.55 -9.21
N GLU A 41 2.60 -6.37 -10.45
CA GLU A 41 2.96 -5.25 -11.32
C GLU A 41 2.21 -3.95 -10.99
N ARG A 42 1.22 -3.99 -10.08
CA ARG A 42 0.46 -2.80 -9.70
C ARG A 42 1.35 -1.78 -9.00
N ARG A 43 1.28 -0.53 -9.49
CA ARG A 43 1.97 0.61 -8.87
C ARG A 43 1.04 1.28 -7.86
N TYR A 44 1.49 1.34 -6.61
CA TYR A 44 0.79 2.05 -5.55
C TYR A 44 1.10 3.53 -5.60
N PHE A 45 0.09 4.36 -5.36
CA PHE A 45 0.33 5.76 -5.11
C PHE A 45 1.14 5.90 -3.82
N LYS A 46 2.31 6.53 -3.93
CA LYS A 46 3.11 6.93 -2.79
C LYS A 46 3.02 8.44 -2.71
N GLN A 47 2.40 8.96 -1.65
CA GLN A 47 2.41 10.39 -1.41
C GLN A 47 3.87 10.86 -1.28
N SER A 48 4.26 11.85 -2.08
CA SER A 48 5.53 12.53 -1.91
C SER A 48 5.56 13.11 -0.51
N ASN A 49 6.63 12.87 0.24
CA ASN A 49 6.84 13.50 1.54
C ASN A 49 6.92 15.00 1.28
N CYS A 50 5.80 15.71 1.36
CA CYS A 50 5.79 17.15 1.43
C CYS A 50 6.34 17.46 2.81
N SER A 51 7.65 17.70 2.90
CA SER A 51 8.20 18.43 4.02
C SER A 51 7.57 19.81 3.93
N VAL A 52 6.41 19.98 4.56
CA VAL A 52 5.78 21.27 4.72
C VAL A 52 6.72 22.06 5.62
N SER A 53 7.66 22.77 5.01
CA SER A 53 8.23 23.96 5.62
C SER A 53 7.02 24.87 5.85
N HIS A 54 6.53 24.93 7.09
CA HIS A 54 5.49 25.87 7.49
C HIS A 54 5.97 27.28 7.12
N GLN A 55 5.58 27.76 5.94
CA GLN A 55 5.70 29.14 5.55
C GLN A 55 4.39 29.54 4.89
N THR A 56 3.72 30.43 5.62
CA THR A 56 2.44 31.06 5.38
C THR A 56 2.30 31.53 3.93
N GLY A 57 1.27 31.03 3.23
CA GLY A 57 0.73 31.64 2.00
C GLY A 57 1.44 31.30 0.69
N ALA A 58 1.09 30.17 0.07
CA ALA A 58 1.21 29.99 -1.39
C ALA A 58 0.26 28.87 -1.89
N ARG A 59 -0.25 29.07 -3.10
CA ARG A 59 -1.39 28.40 -3.78
C ARG A 59 -1.22 26.88 -3.95
N PRO A 60 -2.33 26.10 -4.08
CA PRO A 60 -2.25 24.67 -4.35
C PRO A 60 -1.64 24.41 -5.73
N CYS A 61 -0.85 23.34 -5.79
CA CYS A 61 -0.11 22.87 -6.94
C CYS A 61 -1.07 22.60 -8.12
N VAL A 62 -0.93 23.34 -9.22
CA VAL A 62 -1.38 22.83 -10.52
C VAL A 62 -0.26 21.96 -11.08
N ASN A 63 -0.60 20.73 -11.47
CA ASN A 63 0.36 19.84 -12.13
C ASN A 63 0.75 20.45 -13.50
N PRO A 64 2.02 20.37 -13.92
CA PRO A 64 2.41 20.76 -15.28
C PRO A 64 1.73 19.85 -16.29
N VAL A 65 1.16 20.45 -17.34
CA VAL A 65 0.73 19.74 -18.55
C VAL A 65 1.98 19.14 -19.21
N GLU A 66 1.96 17.85 -19.53
CA GLU A 66 2.92 17.26 -20.46
C GLU A 66 2.20 17.00 -21.80
N GLY A 67 2.68 17.67 -22.85
CA GLY A 67 2.51 17.29 -24.27
C GLY A 67 1.16 17.58 -24.91
#